data_AF-A0A0N0N9B4-F1
#
_entry.id   AF-A0A0N0N9B4-F1
#
_cell.length_a   1.000
_cell.length_b   1.000
_cell.length_c   1.000
_cell.angle_alpha   90.00
_cell.angle_beta   90.00
_cell.angle_gamma   90.00
#
_symmetry.space_group_name_H-M   'P 1'
#
loop_
_entity.id
_entity.type
_entity.pdbx_description
1 polymer ?
#
loop_
_entity_poly.entity_id
_entity_poly.type
_entity_poly.pdbx_seq_one_letter_code
_entity_poly.pdbx_strand_id
1 'polypeptide(L)'
;MLIEEQVAAARQQLTGESLRAVRLRVKELPSWRSLVPSGTDTQLLLESILLQYIGNPQLSSRFPLGIAEVVPASSRLDVRFEHSALVRPALEMLPYRERGERTVHGAPGLWARAVGNSIEIAFARHPAAGVIALTTLERSDDVEGLLSAYEASLSAQRRVPLWTVDPGTLPPEKLSTGGRRRKPQPRTIIDDHRPAVALPSAVLRRIRLWDRLAGHVGLKVSTATADHGLDWHIVREVRQGISLHDDRLAAILSDPVAGPGLVTNEEGHHCDDDRCVMAFTAPADLTSGWRGVLRVETAAANVPVPPVPQRPRHFTALDETAFPSHGGVPRNSPSDRHCSQRARGADGNEPAAGRSTQLLAPRLSRSQWELTGMAMKIGAAWALDGYAVLVVTHSFDADREVRRLYDHDVFGWSIPDRPAIVPSLPWRRGRLVPGSGALFTHTVCGSRADVGALLQQARVHFDWTIFVDCNDNLGMGPYIERSVDTHFVLVDSSGYSESFVTAQARNGVAEHHEVAVTPAASAMAWRQQYLTGIPLDRVPISGLVLRQSSPHANSTPSSGFTAQVDAELARFGIPVLTRLPEDPHVALGDPSPTVLDAVDDASRAAYVKACTPIRLALRAAEPCLIPSADPWS
;
A
#
# COMPACT_ATOMS: atom_id res chain seq x y z
N MET A 1 -7.83 -14.11 1.02
CA MET A 1 -6.42 -13.81 1.32
C MET A 1 -6.39 -13.04 2.64
N LEU A 2 -5.73 -13.59 3.66
CA LEU A 2 -5.61 -12.93 4.97
C LEU A 2 -4.61 -11.76 4.83
N ILE A 3 -4.81 -10.61 5.48
CA ILE A 3 -3.89 -9.45 5.36
C ILE A 3 -2.43 -9.82 5.68
N GLU A 4 -2.21 -10.79 6.57
CA GLU A 4 -0.87 -11.33 6.82
C GLU A 4 -0.19 -11.81 5.54
N GLU A 5 -0.94 -12.34 4.56
CA GLU A 5 -0.44 -12.76 3.27
C GLU A 5 -0.10 -11.58 2.36
N GLN A 6 -0.88 -10.49 2.40
CA GLN A 6 -0.61 -9.26 1.64
C GLN A 6 0.60 -8.50 2.20
N VAL A 7 0.70 -8.40 3.53
CA VAL A 7 1.84 -7.81 4.24
C VAL A 7 3.08 -8.67 4.01
N ALA A 8 2.95 -9.99 4.08
CA ALA A 8 4.06 -10.87 3.76
C ALA A 8 4.49 -10.76 2.29
N ALA A 9 3.54 -10.63 1.35
CA ALA A 9 3.86 -10.36 -0.04
C ALA A 9 4.56 -9.00 -0.21
N ALA A 10 4.10 -7.95 0.46
CA ALA A 10 4.69 -6.61 0.36
C ALA A 10 6.11 -6.60 0.89
N ARG A 11 6.34 -7.16 2.08
CA ARG A 11 7.67 -7.29 2.66
C ARG A 11 8.57 -8.14 1.77
N GLN A 12 8.09 -9.27 1.26
CA GLN A 12 8.83 -10.10 0.30
C GLN A 12 9.23 -9.31 -0.96
N GLN A 13 8.36 -8.43 -1.45
CA GLN A 13 8.65 -7.58 -2.61
C GLN A 13 9.70 -6.49 -2.32
N LEU A 14 9.81 -6.02 -1.08
CA LEU A 14 10.78 -5.01 -0.65
C LEU A 14 12.15 -5.60 -0.29
N THR A 15 12.17 -6.77 0.35
CA THR A 15 13.36 -7.37 0.94
C THR A 15 13.95 -8.51 0.12
N GLY A 16 13.15 -9.17 -0.72
CA GLY A 16 13.57 -10.34 -1.51
C GLY A 16 13.54 -11.65 -0.73
N GLU A 17 13.06 -11.60 0.52
CA GLU A 17 12.95 -12.77 1.38
C GLU A 17 12.04 -13.85 0.80
N SER A 18 12.25 -15.11 1.19
CA SER A 18 11.30 -16.17 0.83
C SER A 18 9.95 -15.92 1.51
N LEU A 19 8.83 -16.10 0.79
CA LEU A 19 7.48 -15.86 1.32
C LEU A 19 7.22 -16.66 2.61
N ARG A 20 7.76 -17.88 2.72
CA ARG A 20 7.68 -18.71 3.93
C ARG A 20 8.36 -18.04 5.12
N ALA A 21 9.57 -17.51 4.94
CA ALA A 21 10.31 -16.85 6.01
C ALA A 21 9.66 -15.53 6.42
N VAL A 22 9.18 -14.75 5.43
CA VAL A 22 8.45 -13.50 5.69
C VAL A 22 7.20 -13.75 6.52
N ARG A 23 6.40 -14.78 6.17
CA ARG A 23 5.17 -15.12 6.92
C ARG A 23 5.41 -15.44 8.40
N LEU A 24 6.58 -16.00 8.73
CA LEU A 24 6.95 -16.24 10.13
C LEU A 24 7.28 -14.92 10.83
N ARG A 25 8.14 -14.09 10.22
CA ARG A 25 8.59 -12.81 10.81
C ARG A 25 7.51 -11.74 10.88
N VAL A 26 6.58 -11.75 9.94
CA VAL A 26 5.43 -10.85 9.91
C VAL A 26 4.57 -11.00 11.17
N LYS A 27 4.46 -12.23 11.71
CA LYS A 27 3.72 -12.48 12.96
C LYS A 27 4.42 -11.93 14.21
N GLU A 28 5.71 -11.65 14.11
CA GLU A 28 6.54 -11.13 15.20
C GLU A 28 6.64 -9.59 15.17
N LEU A 29 6.03 -8.94 14.17
CA LEU A 29 6.07 -7.48 14.06
C LEU A 29 5.25 -6.83 15.19
N PRO A 30 5.86 -5.91 15.97
CA PRO A 30 5.14 -5.21 17.04
C PRO A 30 4.12 -4.20 16.50
N SER A 31 4.24 -3.80 15.23
CA SER A 31 3.37 -2.84 14.57
C SER A 31 3.45 -2.96 13.05
N TRP A 32 2.33 -2.67 12.38
CA TRP A 32 2.20 -2.67 10.92
C TRP A 32 2.68 -1.37 10.24
N ARG A 33 3.10 -0.38 11.03
CA ARG A 33 3.53 0.94 10.55
C ARG A 33 4.79 0.92 9.69
N SER A 34 5.62 -0.10 9.86
CA SER A 34 6.83 -0.29 9.06
C SER A 34 6.92 -1.76 8.68
N LEU A 35 6.71 -2.06 7.40
CA LEU A 35 6.83 -3.43 6.88
C LEU A 35 8.25 -3.98 7.06
N VAL A 36 9.23 -3.07 7.01
CA VAL A 36 10.65 -3.34 7.18
C VAL A 36 11.11 -2.65 8.47
N PRO A 37 11.57 -3.38 9.49
CA PRO A 37 12.00 -2.76 10.75
C PRO A 37 13.20 -1.83 10.52
N SER A 38 13.31 -0.77 11.32
CA SER A 38 14.52 0.07 11.37
C SER A 38 15.61 -0.60 12.22
N GLY A 39 16.87 -0.26 11.93
CA GLY A 39 18.01 -0.67 12.76
C GLY A 39 18.13 0.16 14.05
N THR A 40 18.87 -0.36 15.02
CA THR A 40 19.44 0.44 16.13
C THR A 40 20.50 1.40 15.58
N ASP A 41 20.85 2.47 16.30
CA ASP A 41 21.84 3.46 15.83
C ASP A 41 23.16 2.82 15.36
N THR A 42 23.67 1.83 16.11
CA THR A 42 24.88 1.09 15.75
C THR A 42 24.69 0.26 14.47
N GLN A 43 23.52 -0.37 14.32
CA GLN A 43 23.19 -1.15 13.13
C GLN A 43 23.01 -0.25 11.90
N LEU A 44 22.33 0.89 12.03
CA LEU A 44 22.17 1.87 10.95
C LEU A 44 23.53 2.37 10.47
N LEU A 45 24.45 2.67 11.39
CA LEU A 45 25.82 3.06 11.05
C LEU A 45 26.56 1.98 10.27
N LEU A 46 26.48 0.73 10.72
CA LEU A 46 27.13 -0.39 10.07
C LEU A 46 26.60 -0.61 8.64
N GLU A 47 25.28 -0.49 8.45
CA GLU A 47 24.62 -0.58 7.15
C GLU A 47 24.97 0.58 6.21
N SER A 48 25.07 1.79 6.77
CA SER A 48 25.50 2.97 6.05
C SER A 48 26.92 2.82 5.51
N ILE A 49 27.84 2.30 6.34
CA ILE A 49 29.20 1.98 5.90
C ILE A 49 29.18 0.89 4.84
N LEU A 50 28.46 -0.21 5.05
CA LEU A 50 28.35 -1.28 4.05
C LEU A 50 27.93 -0.74 2.69
N LEU A 51 26.86 0.07 2.64
CA LEU A 51 26.31 0.61 1.39
C LEU A 51 27.34 1.45 0.60
N GLN A 52 28.22 2.19 1.28
CA GLN A 52 29.29 2.94 0.61
C GLN A 52 30.23 2.01 -0.17
N TYR A 53 30.59 0.85 0.38
CA TYR A 53 31.54 -0.07 -0.25
C TYR A 53 30.90 -0.90 -1.35
N ILE A 54 29.66 -1.36 -1.17
CA ILE A 54 28.96 -2.17 -2.19
C ILE A 54 28.23 -1.32 -3.25
N GLY A 55 28.16 -0.01 -3.05
CA GLY A 55 27.35 0.90 -3.86
C GLY A 55 27.74 0.97 -5.32
N ASN A 56 28.99 0.66 -5.68
CA ASN A 56 29.45 0.67 -7.07
C ASN A 56 29.89 -0.74 -7.52
N PRO A 57 28.95 -1.62 -7.91
CA PRO A 57 29.26 -2.98 -8.29
C PRO A 57 30.12 -3.00 -9.56
N GLN A 58 31.29 -3.63 -9.47
CA GLN A 58 32.22 -3.81 -10.60
C GLN A 58 31.76 -4.90 -11.57
N LEU A 59 30.90 -5.80 -11.10
CA LEU A 59 30.36 -6.91 -11.87
C LEU A 59 28.89 -6.64 -12.16
N SER A 60 28.47 -6.92 -13.40
CA SER A 60 27.05 -6.90 -13.76
C SER A 60 26.29 -7.94 -12.94
N SER A 61 25.17 -7.54 -12.35
CA SER A 61 24.26 -8.41 -11.61
C SER A 61 22.84 -8.26 -12.12
N ARG A 62 22.03 -9.30 -11.94
CA ARG A 62 20.58 -9.25 -12.19
C ARG A 62 19.83 -8.48 -11.11
N PHE A 63 20.45 -8.28 -9.95
CA PHE A 63 19.81 -7.69 -8.78
C PHE A 63 20.48 -6.36 -8.42
N PRO A 64 19.74 -5.43 -7.79
CA PRO A 64 20.30 -4.14 -7.41
C PRO A 64 21.47 -4.36 -6.44
N LEU A 65 22.64 -3.79 -6.78
CA LEU A 65 23.90 -3.95 -6.04
C LEU A 65 24.38 -5.40 -5.86
N GLY A 66 23.89 -6.35 -6.65
CA GLY A 66 24.27 -7.76 -6.45
C GLY A 66 23.52 -8.48 -5.33
N ILE A 67 22.53 -7.85 -4.70
CA ILE A 67 21.86 -8.37 -3.51
C ILE A 67 20.56 -9.09 -3.89
N ALA A 68 20.54 -10.41 -3.69
CA ALA A 68 19.38 -11.25 -3.93
C ALA A 68 18.32 -11.06 -2.84
N GLU A 69 18.73 -11.04 -1.56
CA GLU A 69 17.84 -10.94 -0.41
C GLU A 69 18.50 -10.15 0.72
N VAL A 70 17.67 -9.41 1.45
CA VAL A 70 18.02 -8.78 2.72
C VAL A 70 17.05 -9.26 3.80
N VAL A 71 17.55 -9.72 4.94
CA VAL A 71 16.74 -10.09 6.09
C VAL A 71 16.98 -9.06 7.21
N PRO A 72 16.08 -8.08 7.37
CA PRO A 72 16.25 -7.02 8.35
C PRO A 72 15.71 -7.43 9.74
N ALA A 73 16.55 -7.22 10.75
CA ALA A 73 16.20 -7.17 12.17
C ALA A 73 16.70 -5.85 12.79
N SER A 74 16.38 -5.58 14.05
CA SER A 74 16.76 -4.32 14.71
C SER A 74 18.28 -4.20 14.92
N SER A 75 18.94 -5.27 15.38
CA SER A 75 20.39 -5.31 15.64
C SER A 75 21.14 -6.26 14.71
N ARG A 76 20.51 -6.71 13.61
CA ARG A 76 21.12 -7.62 12.64
C ARG A 76 20.57 -7.39 11.23
N LEU A 77 21.43 -7.51 10.23
CA LEU A 77 21.07 -7.55 8.82
C LEU A 77 21.74 -8.75 8.16
N ASP A 78 20.97 -9.73 7.70
CA ASP A 78 21.53 -10.76 6.83
C ASP A 78 21.42 -10.29 5.37
N VAL A 79 22.53 -10.28 4.65
CA VAL A 79 22.62 -9.88 3.24
C VAL A 79 23.06 -11.09 2.43
N ARG A 80 22.26 -11.46 1.43
CA ARG A 80 22.54 -12.57 0.55
C ARG A 80 22.84 -12.06 -0.85
N PHE A 81 24.10 -12.21 -1.26
CA PHE A 81 24.56 -11.82 -2.58
C PHE A 81 24.24 -12.89 -3.64
N GLU A 82 24.15 -12.47 -4.89
CA GLU A 82 23.91 -13.36 -6.03
C GLU A 82 25.03 -14.41 -6.16
N HIS A 83 26.30 -14.00 -6.02
CA HIS A 83 27.49 -14.85 -6.17
C HIS A 83 28.62 -14.38 -5.23
N SER A 84 29.55 -15.27 -4.87
CA SER A 84 30.71 -14.99 -4.00
C SER A 84 31.57 -13.79 -4.41
N ALA A 85 31.76 -13.54 -5.71
CA ALA A 85 32.58 -12.42 -6.20
C ALA A 85 32.04 -11.04 -5.77
N LEU A 86 30.73 -10.93 -5.50
CA LEU A 86 30.07 -9.69 -5.06
C LEU A 86 30.24 -9.41 -3.56
N VAL A 87 30.75 -10.37 -2.79
CA VAL A 87 31.05 -10.20 -1.35
C VAL A 87 32.31 -9.36 -1.14
N ARG A 88 33.25 -9.39 -2.10
CA ARG A 88 34.56 -8.76 -1.95
C ARG A 88 34.51 -7.27 -1.61
N PRO A 89 33.72 -6.41 -2.27
CA PRO A 89 33.61 -5.00 -1.88
C PRO A 89 33.16 -4.82 -0.43
N ALA A 90 32.26 -5.67 0.08
CA ALA A 90 31.86 -5.62 1.49
C ALA A 90 33.04 -5.91 2.44
N LEU A 91 33.97 -6.80 2.08
CA LEU A 91 35.16 -7.09 2.89
C LEU A 91 36.17 -5.92 2.89
N GLU A 92 36.13 -5.04 1.88
CA GLU A 92 36.99 -3.86 1.81
C GLU A 92 36.65 -2.80 2.88
N MET A 93 35.49 -2.92 3.55
CA MET A 93 35.17 -2.12 4.73
C MET A 93 36.05 -2.47 5.94
N LEU A 94 36.65 -3.66 5.99
CA LEU A 94 37.40 -4.13 7.15
C LEU A 94 38.73 -3.37 7.31
N PRO A 95 39.09 -2.98 8.54
CA PRO A 95 40.20 -2.09 8.77
C PRO A 95 41.55 -2.76 8.56
N TYR A 96 42.45 -2.12 7.81
CA TYR A 96 43.84 -2.55 7.65
C TYR A 96 44.79 -1.36 7.67
N ARG A 97 46.08 -1.63 7.80
CA ARG A 97 47.14 -0.63 7.64
C ARG A 97 48.30 -1.18 6.83
N GLU A 98 49.04 -0.32 6.16
CA GLU A 98 50.30 -0.71 5.54
C GLU A 98 51.38 -0.94 6.61
N ARG A 99 52.27 -1.92 6.40
CA ARG A 99 53.29 -2.27 7.38
C ARG A 99 54.28 -1.11 7.56
N GLY A 100 54.34 -0.57 8.78
CA GLY A 100 55.19 0.57 9.12
C GLY A 100 54.46 1.91 9.10
N GLU A 101 53.24 1.95 8.57
CA GLU A 101 52.41 3.15 8.55
C GLU A 101 51.45 3.22 9.75
N ARG A 102 50.99 4.45 10.03
CA ARG A 102 49.97 4.74 11.06
C ARG A 102 48.58 4.97 10.46
N THR A 103 48.48 5.16 9.16
CA THR A 103 47.21 5.38 8.46
C THR A 103 46.41 4.08 8.46
N VAL A 104 45.13 4.18 8.83
CA VAL A 104 44.19 3.06 8.82
C VAL A 104 43.25 3.26 7.63
N HIS A 105 43.16 2.25 6.79
CA HIS A 105 42.17 2.13 5.72
C HIS A 105 40.98 1.30 6.20
N GLY A 106 39.84 1.43 5.55
CA GLY A 106 38.59 0.80 6.01
C GLY A 106 37.97 1.53 7.21
N ALA A 107 36.92 0.95 7.78
CA ALA A 107 36.25 1.50 8.95
C ALA A 107 36.90 0.99 10.25
N PRO A 108 37.47 1.89 11.08
CA PRO A 108 38.18 1.50 12.29
C PRO A 108 37.23 0.87 13.31
N GLY A 109 37.74 -0.11 14.06
CA GLY A 109 36.99 -0.76 15.13
C GLY A 109 36.00 -1.82 14.67
N LEU A 110 35.94 -2.13 13.36
CA LEU A 110 35.22 -3.31 12.89
C LEU A 110 36.02 -4.59 13.17
N TRP A 111 35.29 -5.67 13.41
CA TRP A 111 35.80 -7.03 13.46
C TRP A 111 34.98 -7.90 12.52
N ALA A 112 35.58 -9.01 12.08
CA ALA A 112 34.90 -10.00 11.25
C ALA A 112 35.28 -11.43 11.66
N ARG A 113 34.35 -12.35 11.49
CA ARG A 113 34.59 -13.79 11.65
C ARG A 113 33.73 -14.60 10.67
N ALA A 114 34.21 -15.78 10.30
CA ALA A 114 33.37 -16.78 9.65
C ALA A 114 32.57 -17.57 10.70
N VAL A 115 31.28 -17.76 10.45
CA VAL A 115 30.38 -18.58 11.28
C VAL A 115 29.53 -19.43 10.35
N GLY A 116 29.85 -20.73 10.26
CA GLY A 116 29.23 -21.62 9.28
C GLY A 116 29.40 -21.07 7.86
N ASN A 117 28.33 -21.04 7.07
CA ASN A 117 28.36 -20.48 5.72
C ASN A 117 28.07 -18.97 5.66
N SER A 118 28.59 -18.20 6.62
CA SER A 118 28.39 -16.75 6.68
C SER A 118 29.60 -16.03 7.24
N ILE A 119 29.83 -14.80 6.78
CA ILE A 119 30.79 -13.87 7.39
C ILE A 119 30.02 -12.86 8.22
N GLU A 120 30.27 -12.83 9.53
CA GLU A 120 29.70 -11.82 10.43
C GLU A 120 30.68 -10.66 10.58
N ILE A 121 30.18 -9.43 10.41
CA ILE A 121 30.91 -8.18 10.58
C ILE A 121 30.16 -7.33 11.61
N ALA A 122 30.88 -6.76 12.57
CA ALA A 122 30.31 -5.90 13.60
C ALA A 122 31.35 -4.93 14.17
N PHE A 123 30.97 -4.05 15.09
CA PHE A 123 31.91 -3.23 15.85
C PHE A 123 32.48 -4.03 17.04
N ALA A 124 33.81 -4.07 17.16
CA ALA A 124 34.50 -4.94 18.12
C ALA A 124 34.15 -4.60 19.58
N ARG A 125 33.85 -3.32 19.86
CA ARG A 125 33.45 -2.86 21.20
C ARG A 125 31.98 -3.12 21.53
N HIS A 126 31.16 -3.39 20.51
CA HIS A 126 29.71 -3.58 20.65
C HIS A 126 29.20 -4.72 19.74
N PRO A 127 29.74 -5.94 19.87
CA PRO A 127 29.47 -7.02 18.92
C PRO A 127 28.00 -7.47 18.91
N ALA A 128 27.24 -7.21 19.98
CA ALA A 128 25.81 -7.53 20.07
C ALA A 128 24.88 -6.37 19.69
N ALA A 129 25.41 -5.15 19.50
CA ALA A 129 24.59 -3.95 19.23
C ALA A 129 24.24 -3.79 17.74
N GLY A 130 25.00 -4.41 16.85
CA GLY A 130 24.76 -4.43 15.41
C GLY A 130 25.66 -5.45 14.71
N VAL A 131 25.08 -6.28 13.85
CA VAL A 131 25.75 -7.34 13.09
C VAL A 131 25.27 -7.33 11.64
N ILE A 132 26.20 -7.40 10.70
CA ILE A 132 25.93 -7.73 9.31
C ILE A 132 26.42 -9.15 9.04
N ALA A 133 25.56 -10.02 8.52
CA ALA A 133 25.95 -11.36 8.10
C ALA A 133 25.86 -11.48 6.59
N LEU A 134 26.98 -11.85 5.97
CA LEU A 134 27.10 -11.95 4.51
C LEU A 134 27.00 -13.42 4.10
N THR A 135 26.15 -13.69 3.12
CA THR A 135 25.94 -15.03 2.53
C THR A 135 25.80 -14.92 1.02
N THR A 136 25.78 -16.07 0.34
CA THR A 136 25.58 -16.18 -1.12
C THR A 136 24.34 -17.01 -1.44
N LEU A 137 23.78 -16.81 -2.64
CA LEU A 137 22.64 -17.59 -3.12
C LEU A 137 23.06 -19.02 -3.47
N GLU A 138 24.22 -19.18 -4.09
CA GLU A 138 24.82 -20.49 -4.42
C GLU A 138 25.40 -21.14 -3.17
N ARG A 139 24.80 -22.27 -2.75
CA ARG A 139 25.24 -23.01 -1.57
C ARG A 139 26.61 -23.68 -1.72
N SER A 140 27.13 -23.79 -2.95
CA SER A 140 28.45 -24.33 -3.26
C SER A 140 29.57 -23.30 -3.10
N ASP A 141 29.25 -22.01 -2.99
CA ASP A 141 30.24 -20.97 -2.72
C ASP A 141 30.82 -21.15 -1.31
N ASP A 142 32.14 -21.22 -1.22
CA ASP A 142 32.86 -21.23 0.05
C ASP A 142 32.97 -19.80 0.62
N VAL A 143 31.91 -19.37 1.31
CA VAL A 143 31.86 -18.02 1.89
C VAL A 143 32.91 -17.85 3.00
N GLU A 144 33.19 -18.90 3.77
CA GLU A 144 34.22 -18.87 4.82
C GLU A 144 35.62 -18.64 4.20
N GLY A 145 35.93 -19.35 3.11
CA GLY A 145 37.17 -19.19 2.36
C GLY A 145 37.39 -17.78 1.80
N LEU A 146 36.34 -16.99 1.56
CA LEU A 146 36.47 -15.61 1.07
C LEU A 146 37.17 -14.69 2.09
N LEU A 147 36.86 -14.82 3.39
CA LEU A 147 37.49 -14.00 4.42
C LEU A 147 38.98 -14.33 4.54
N SER A 148 39.31 -15.63 4.56
CA SER A 148 40.70 -16.10 4.60
C SER A 148 41.48 -15.71 3.34
N ALA A 149 40.86 -15.81 2.15
CA ALA A 149 41.47 -15.39 0.90
C ALA A 149 41.73 -13.87 0.87
N TYR A 150 40.82 -13.08 1.43
CA TYR A 150 41.00 -11.63 1.56
C TYR A 150 42.15 -11.28 2.53
N GLU A 151 42.22 -11.95 3.68
CA GLU A 151 43.34 -11.79 4.63
C GLU A 151 44.69 -12.16 4.00
N ALA A 152 44.75 -13.27 3.26
CA ALA A 152 45.94 -13.70 2.53
C ALA A 152 46.36 -12.68 1.46
N SER A 153 45.39 -12.11 0.74
CA SER A 153 45.62 -11.06 -0.26
C SER A 153 46.22 -9.78 0.34
N LEU A 154 45.72 -9.33 1.50
CA LEU A 154 46.30 -8.18 2.20
C LEU A 154 47.71 -8.49 2.71
N SER A 155 47.92 -9.69 3.24
CA SER A 155 49.24 -10.14 3.71
C SER A 155 50.27 -10.15 2.57
N ALA A 156 49.88 -10.63 1.38
CA ALA A 156 50.72 -10.60 0.18
C ALA A 156 51.10 -9.17 -0.25
N GLN A 157 50.24 -8.19 0.02
CA GLN A 157 50.47 -6.76 -0.25
C GLN A 157 51.20 -6.03 0.90
N ARG A 158 51.75 -6.75 1.89
CA ARG A 158 52.39 -6.19 3.10
C ARG A 158 51.44 -5.30 3.93
N ARG A 159 50.15 -5.61 3.90
CA ARG A 159 49.12 -4.95 4.71
C ARG A 159 48.80 -5.81 5.93
N VAL A 160 48.57 -5.17 7.06
CA VAL A 160 48.26 -5.80 8.35
C VAL A 160 46.77 -5.67 8.63
N PRO A 161 46.02 -6.77 8.71
CA PRO A 161 44.61 -6.74 9.08
C PRO A 161 44.46 -6.28 10.53
N LEU A 162 43.46 -5.45 10.81
CA LEU A 162 43.19 -4.91 12.15
C LEU A 162 41.87 -5.43 12.75
N TRP A 163 41.11 -6.24 12.00
CA TRP A 163 39.82 -6.80 12.41
C TRP A 163 39.92 -8.15 13.14
N THR A 164 41.14 -8.67 13.33
CA THR A 164 41.44 -9.98 13.92
C THR A 164 41.56 -9.95 15.45
N VAL A 165 41.45 -8.76 16.07
CA VAL A 165 41.50 -8.60 17.53
C VAL A 165 40.15 -8.96 18.11
N ASP A 166 40.11 -9.97 18.99
CA ASP A 166 38.89 -10.43 19.64
C ASP A 166 38.20 -9.28 20.40
N PRO A 167 36.89 -9.03 20.17
CA PRO A 167 36.05 -8.08 20.91
C PRO A 167 36.33 -8.01 22.42
N GLY A 168 36.59 -9.15 23.07
CA GLY A 168 36.81 -9.21 24.52
C GLY A 168 38.14 -8.66 25.02
N THR A 169 39.09 -8.36 24.12
CA THR A 169 40.46 -7.95 24.47
C THR A 169 40.69 -6.43 24.39
N LEU A 170 39.71 -5.68 23.87
CA LEU A 170 39.82 -4.22 23.76
C LEU A 170 39.46 -3.55 25.09
N PRO A 171 40.32 -2.66 25.63
CA PRO A 171 40.00 -1.95 26.87
C PRO A 171 38.76 -1.08 26.66
N PRO A 172 37.81 -0.99 27.63
CA PRO A 172 36.62 -0.14 27.51
C PRO A 172 37.00 1.30 27.19
N GLU A 173 36.13 2.01 26.45
CA GLU A 173 36.38 3.44 26.16
C GLU A 173 36.58 4.18 27.47
N LYS A 174 37.79 4.68 27.71
CA LYS A 174 38.01 5.67 28.76
C LYS A 174 37.29 6.93 28.31
N LEU A 175 36.12 7.19 28.90
CA LEU A 175 35.51 8.52 28.92
C LEU A 175 36.62 9.50 29.28
N SER A 176 37.10 10.26 28.28
CA SER A 176 38.14 11.26 28.49
C SER A 176 37.50 12.45 29.20
N THR A 177 37.25 12.30 30.49
CA THR A 177 36.94 13.38 31.43
C THR A 177 38.23 14.14 31.70
N GLY A 178 38.65 14.99 30.76
CA GLY A 178 39.89 15.74 30.90
C GLY A 178 40.03 16.86 29.87
N GLY A 179 39.79 18.09 30.31
CA GLY A 179 39.78 19.30 29.49
C GLY A 179 41.17 19.76 29.05
N ARG A 180 41.76 19.06 28.09
CA ARG A 180 42.79 19.64 27.22
C ARG A 180 42.18 19.85 25.85
N ARG A 181 42.28 21.08 25.31
CA ARG A 181 41.97 21.39 23.90
C ARG A 181 42.70 20.39 23.02
N ARG A 182 41.99 19.34 22.58
CA ARG A 182 42.48 18.40 21.57
C ARG A 182 42.68 19.19 20.29
N LYS A 183 43.82 19.01 19.63
CA LYS A 183 43.96 19.42 18.23
C LYS A 183 42.81 18.78 17.44
N PRO A 184 42.20 19.48 16.47
CA PRO A 184 41.13 18.90 15.65
C PRO A 184 41.65 17.60 15.06
N GLN A 185 41.05 16.48 15.48
CA GLN A 185 41.33 15.19 14.86
C GLN A 185 40.70 15.21 13.46
N PRO A 186 41.37 14.63 12.45
CA PRO A 186 40.73 14.43 11.17
C PRO A 186 39.44 13.63 11.37
N ARG A 187 38.35 14.04 10.71
CA ARG A 187 37.07 13.32 10.72
C ARG A 187 37.31 11.89 10.26
N THR A 188 36.78 10.93 11.00
CA THR A 188 36.78 9.53 10.58
C THR A 188 35.55 9.23 9.73
N ILE A 189 35.59 8.14 8.96
CA ILE A 189 34.41 7.63 8.23
C ILE A 189 33.19 7.46 9.15
N ILE A 190 33.39 7.07 10.42
CA ILE A 190 32.30 6.95 11.39
C ILE A 190 31.68 8.33 11.69
N ASP A 191 32.50 9.37 11.82
CA ASP A 191 32.05 10.73 12.11
C ASP A 191 31.25 11.32 10.94
N ASP A 192 31.64 10.99 9.70
CA ASP A 192 30.95 11.45 8.49
C ASP A 192 29.59 10.78 8.31
N HIS A 193 29.50 9.47 8.61
CA HIS A 193 28.26 8.71 8.46
C HIS A 193 27.24 8.99 9.55
N ARG A 194 27.67 9.15 10.82
CA ARG A 194 26.81 9.24 12.01
C ARG A 194 25.59 10.20 11.87
N PRO A 195 25.70 11.39 11.25
CA PRO A 195 24.57 12.30 11.07
C PRO A 195 23.50 11.79 10.07
N ALA A 196 23.87 10.92 9.14
CA ALA A 196 23.10 10.54 7.94
C ALA A 196 22.90 9.02 7.79
N VAL A 197 22.96 8.24 8.87
CA VAL A 197 22.94 6.76 8.84
C VAL A 197 21.60 6.13 8.47
N ALA A 198 20.48 6.79 8.79
CA ALA A 198 19.15 6.20 8.68
C ALA A 198 18.67 6.10 7.22
N LEU A 199 19.00 7.12 6.42
CA LEU A 199 18.67 7.22 5.00
C LEU A 199 19.24 6.07 4.14
N PRO A 200 20.56 5.83 4.11
CA PRO A 200 21.14 4.72 3.35
C PRO A 200 20.69 3.36 3.85
N SER A 201 20.56 3.20 5.18
CA SER A 201 20.03 1.96 5.77
C SER A 201 18.60 1.67 5.31
N ALA A 202 17.73 2.68 5.29
CA ALA A 202 16.33 2.51 4.88
C ALA A 202 16.21 2.09 3.40
N VAL A 203 17.10 2.59 2.53
CA VAL A 203 17.22 2.17 1.13
C VAL A 203 17.77 0.74 1.01
N LEU A 204 18.87 0.43 1.70
CA LEU A 204 19.50 -0.89 1.67
C LEU A 204 18.54 -1.99 2.16
N ARG A 205 17.80 -1.74 3.24
CA ARG A 205 16.82 -2.70 3.79
C ARG A 205 15.63 -2.96 2.85
N ARG A 206 15.42 -2.11 1.85
CA ARG A 206 14.37 -2.21 0.83
C ARG A 206 14.97 -2.36 -0.58
N ILE A 207 16.12 -3.03 -0.68
CA ILE A 207 16.90 -3.08 -1.94
C ILE A 207 16.09 -3.59 -3.14
N ARG A 208 15.06 -4.40 -2.94
CA ARG A 208 14.23 -4.92 -4.03
C ARG A 208 13.19 -3.93 -4.54
N LEU A 209 13.11 -2.74 -3.94
CA LEU A 209 12.20 -1.71 -4.42
C LEU A 209 12.54 -1.29 -5.87
N TRP A 210 13.83 -1.27 -6.20
CA TRP A 210 14.35 -0.78 -7.48
C TRP A 210 13.93 -1.66 -8.67
N ASP A 211 13.81 -2.98 -8.46
CA ASP A 211 13.35 -3.93 -9.48
C ASP A 211 11.91 -3.70 -9.95
N ARG A 212 11.14 -2.93 -9.16
CA ARG A 212 9.72 -2.70 -9.43
C ARG A 212 9.47 -1.45 -10.24
N LEU A 213 10.49 -0.60 -10.38
CA LEU A 213 10.44 0.63 -11.18
C LEU A 213 10.64 0.33 -12.67
N ALA A 214 10.09 1.18 -13.53
CA ALA A 214 9.95 0.89 -14.95
C ALA A 214 11.30 0.82 -15.69
N GLY A 215 11.58 -0.33 -16.32
CA GLY A 215 12.78 -0.47 -17.15
C GLY A 215 14.10 -0.47 -16.38
N HIS A 216 14.08 -0.75 -15.06
CA HIS A 216 15.29 -0.87 -14.26
C HIS A 216 16.27 -1.88 -14.85
N VAL A 217 17.55 -1.50 -14.90
CA VAL A 217 18.65 -2.33 -15.41
C VAL A 217 19.82 -2.37 -14.41
N GLY A 218 20.11 -1.25 -13.75
CA GLY A 218 21.25 -1.14 -12.87
C GLY A 218 21.06 -0.11 -11.76
N LEU A 219 21.83 -0.27 -10.69
CA LEU A 219 21.87 0.65 -9.56
C LEU A 219 23.31 0.90 -9.17
N LYS A 220 23.67 2.17 -9.01
CA LYS A 220 24.92 2.62 -8.40
C LYS A 220 24.62 3.57 -7.28
N VAL A 221 25.39 3.51 -6.22
CA VAL A 221 25.27 4.35 -5.03
C VAL A 221 26.64 4.93 -4.71
N SER A 222 26.66 6.21 -4.41
CA SER A 222 27.86 6.98 -4.05
C SER A 222 27.51 7.98 -2.96
N THR A 223 28.53 8.52 -2.30
CA THR A 223 28.38 9.51 -1.24
C THR A 223 29.24 10.73 -1.52
N ALA A 224 28.78 11.89 -1.06
CA ALA A 224 29.53 13.13 -1.07
C ALA A 224 29.55 13.73 0.34
N THR A 225 30.72 14.13 0.83
CA THR A 225 30.86 14.78 2.13
C THR A 225 30.33 16.20 2.07
N ALA A 226 29.47 16.56 3.03
CA ALA A 226 28.90 17.88 3.21
C ALA A 226 29.10 18.37 4.65
N ASP A 227 28.78 19.64 4.92
CA ASP A 227 28.95 20.23 6.27
C ASP A 227 28.15 19.46 7.35
N HIS A 228 26.97 18.95 6.97
CA HIS A 228 26.05 18.21 7.84
C HIS A 228 26.32 16.70 7.92
N GLY A 229 27.25 16.14 7.14
CA GLY A 229 27.53 14.70 7.10
C GLY A 229 27.74 14.19 5.68
N LEU A 230 26.92 13.22 5.25
CA LEU A 230 26.96 12.66 3.90
C LEU A 230 25.67 12.90 3.15
N ASP A 231 25.79 13.36 1.92
CA ASP A 231 24.75 13.28 0.91
C ASP A 231 24.92 11.99 0.11
N TRP A 232 23.79 11.34 -0.17
CA TRP A 232 23.75 10.06 -0.88
C TRP A 232 23.26 10.29 -2.30
N HIS A 233 23.96 9.71 -3.27
CA HIS A 233 23.62 9.80 -4.67
C HIS A 233 23.42 8.41 -5.26
N ILE A 234 22.22 8.15 -5.76
CA ILE A 234 21.82 6.91 -6.40
C ILE A 234 21.66 7.18 -7.88
N VAL A 235 22.42 6.46 -8.72
CA VAL A 235 22.20 6.43 -10.16
C VAL A 235 21.45 5.14 -10.50
N ARG A 236 20.22 5.32 -10.95
CA ARG A 236 19.35 4.28 -11.48
C ARG A 236 19.49 4.25 -12.99
N GLU A 237 20.00 3.14 -13.51
CA GLU A 237 20.11 2.93 -14.96
C GLU A 237 18.83 2.26 -15.48
N VAL A 238 18.25 2.84 -16.54
CA VAL A 238 17.06 2.31 -17.21
C VAL A 238 17.34 1.95 -18.66
N ARG A 239 16.54 1.02 -19.21
CA ARG A 239 16.64 0.68 -20.63
C ARG A 239 16.38 1.91 -21.52
N GLN A 240 17.12 2.00 -22.62
CA GLN A 240 16.87 2.99 -23.67
C GLN A 240 15.42 2.94 -24.17
N GLY A 241 14.82 4.11 -24.41
CA GLY A 241 13.43 4.25 -24.87
C GLY A 241 12.36 4.18 -23.76
N ILE A 242 12.75 4.05 -22.49
CA ILE A 242 11.86 4.21 -21.34
C ILE A 242 11.92 5.66 -20.84
N SER A 243 10.79 6.21 -20.40
CA SER A 243 10.75 7.53 -19.75
C SER A 243 11.70 7.58 -18.57
N LEU A 244 12.58 8.58 -18.54
CA LEU A 244 13.50 8.81 -17.42
C LEU A 244 12.79 9.35 -16.19
N HIS A 245 11.70 10.10 -16.41
CA HIS A 245 10.80 10.53 -15.35
C HIS A 245 9.84 9.38 -14.99
N ASP A 246 9.81 9.01 -13.70
CA ASP A 246 8.97 7.94 -13.14
C ASP A 246 8.33 8.43 -11.83
N ASP A 247 7.07 8.87 -11.88
CA ASP A 247 6.30 9.33 -10.72
C ASP A 247 6.24 8.30 -9.59
N ARG A 248 6.35 7.01 -9.92
CA ARG A 248 6.32 5.94 -8.91
C ARG A 248 7.53 5.96 -8.02
N LEU A 249 8.68 6.41 -8.52
CA LEU A 249 9.89 6.56 -7.71
C LEU A 249 9.62 7.49 -6.53
N ALA A 250 9.03 8.66 -6.79
CA ALA A 250 8.67 9.60 -5.75
C ALA A 250 7.65 8.99 -4.79
N ALA A 251 6.57 8.41 -5.31
CA ALA A 251 5.50 7.80 -4.51
C ALA A 251 6.00 6.67 -3.60
N ILE A 252 6.87 5.78 -4.10
CA ILE A 252 7.43 4.67 -3.33
C ILE A 252 8.40 5.19 -2.26
N LEU A 253 9.26 6.17 -2.59
CA LEU A 253 10.24 6.69 -1.64
C LEU A 253 9.61 7.55 -0.54
N SER A 254 8.53 8.26 -0.86
CA SER A 254 7.78 9.07 0.12
C SER A 254 6.80 8.29 0.97
N ASP A 255 6.48 7.05 0.59
CA ASP A 255 5.55 6.23 1.36
C ASP A 255 6.14 5.83 2.73
N PRO A 256 5.46 6.09 3.86
CA PRO A 256 5.99 5.77 5.19
C PRO A 256 5.83 4.29 5.62
N VAL A 257 5.07 3.49 4.88
CA VAL A 257 4.75 2.07 5.18
C VAL A 257 5.60 1.11 4.34
N ALA A 258 5.55 1.25 3.01
CA ALA A 258 6.32 0.49 2.02
C ALA A 258 7.69 1.12 1.77
N GLY A 259 7.76 2.45 1.79
CA GLY A 259 8.96 3.21 1.56
C GLY A 259 9.74 3.61 2.81
N PRO A 260 10.78 4.42 2.64
CA PRO A 260 11.49 5.13 3.70
C PRO A 260 10.75 6.37 4.26
N GLY A 261 9.62 6.79 3.69
CA GLY A 261 8.86 7.95 4.18
C GLY A 261 9.52 9.30 3.93
N LEU A 262 10.24 9.46 2.83
CA LEU A 262 11.00 10.68 2.54
C LEU A 262 10.12 11.82 2.04
N VAL A 263 10.60 13.04 2.23
CA VAL A 263 9.96 14.24 1.67
C VAL A 263 10.66 14.60 0.37
N THR A 264 9.90 14.71 -0.72
CA THR A 264 10.41 15.21 -2.00
C THR A 264 10.71 16.70 -1.88
N ASN A 265 11.93 17.10 -2.26
CA ASN A 265 12.27 18.51 -2.39
C ASN A 265 11.86 18.99 -3.78
N GLU A 266 10.76 19.75 -3.89
CA GLU A 266 10.21 20.23 -5.16
C GLU A 266 11.23 21.06 -5.98
N GLU A 267 12.14 21.77 -5.30
CA GLU A 267 13.21 22.55 -5.95
C GLU A 267 14.35 21.67 -6.48
N GLY A 268 14.41 20.39 -6.09
CA GLY A 268 15.46 19.44 -6.49
C GLY A 268 15.02 18.43 -7.54
N HIS A 269 13.87 18.63 -8.18
CA HIS A 269 13.40 17.81 -9.29
C HIS A 269 13.74 18.48 -10.63
N HIS A 270 14.59 17.83 -11.41
CA HIS A 270 15.03 18.32 -12.72
C HIS A 270 15.09 17.16 -13.70
N CYS A 271 14.34 17.23 -14.81
CA CYS A 271 14.51 16.29 -15.91
C CYS A 271 14.99 17.03 -17.17
N ASP A 272 15.95 16.43 -17.85
CA ASP A 272 16.40 16.80 -19.19
C ASP A 272 16.28 15.56 -20.12
N ASP A 273 16.76 15.68 -21.36
CA ASP A 273 16.65 14.60 -22.37
C ASP A 273 17.48 13.34 -22.00
N ASP A 274 18.51 13.50 -21.18
CA ASP A 274 19.51 12.45 -20.88
C ASP A 274 19.38 11.88 -19.46
N ARG A 275 18.76 12.62 -18.53
CA ARG A 275 18.59 12.23 -17.12
C ARG A 275 17.39 12.89 -16.46
N CYS A 276 16.89 12.25 -15.40
CA CYS A 276 16.00 12.90 -14.44
C CYS A 276 16.49 12.73 -13.01
N VAL A 277 16.64 13.83 -12.28
CA VAL A 277 17.15 13.90 -10.91
C VAL A 277 16.01 14.29 -9.97
N MET A 278 15.84 13.54 -8.88
CA MET A 278 14.92 13.86 -7.78
C MET A 278 15.71 13.90 -6.47
N ALA A 279 15.48 14.94 -5.65
CA ALA A 279 16.08 15.07 -4.34
C ALA A 279 15.05 14.81 -3.22
N PHE A 280 15.48 14.10 -2.19
CA PHE A 280 14.66 13.73 -1.05
C PHE A 280 15.37 14.03 0.27
N THR A 281 14.61 14.43 1.28
CA THR A 281 15.09 14.71 2.63
C THR A 281 14.25 13.97 3.68
N ALA A 282 14.70 13.99 4.92
CA ALA A 282 13.93 13.48 6.05
C ALA A 282 12.64 14.30 6.27
N PRO A 283 11.59 13.67 6.81
CA PRO A 283 10.50 14.38 7.48
C PRO A 283 11.02 15.30 8.60
N ALA A 284 10.38 16.46 8.78
CA ALA A 284 10.82 17.48 9.74
C ALA A 284 10.80 16.97 11.21
N ASP A 285 9.97 15.99 11.51
CA ASP A 285 9.83 15.31 12.80
C ASP A 285 10.85 14.18 13.03
N LEU A 286 11.60 13.77 12.01
CA LEU A 286 12.54 12.64 12.05
C LEU A 286 13.95 13.05 11.59
N THR A 287 14.59 13.96 12.33
CA THR A 287 15.93 14.49 11.94
C THR A 287 17.12 13.72 12.51
N SER A 288 16.91 12.84 13.50
CA SER A 288 18.00 12.05 14.10
C SER A 288 18.49 10.97 13.15
N GLY A 289 19.77 11.04 12.75
CA GLY A 289 20.36 10.09 11.80
C GLY A 289 19.94 10.31 10.33
N TRP A 290 19.18 11.36 10.03
CA TRP A 290 18.66 11.67 8.70
C TRP A 290 19.19 12.99 8.11
N ARG A 291 20.27 13.55 8.67
CA ARG A 291 20.84 14.81 8.19
C ARG A 291 21.57 14.57 6.86
N GLY A 292 20.92 14.90 5.76
CA GLY A 292 21.49 14.76 4.43
C GLY A 292 20.41 14.77 3.35
N VAL A 293 20.86 14.76 2.10
CA VAL A 293 19.99 14.67 0.93
C VAL A 293 20.22 13.32 0.25
N LEU A 294 19.14 12.62 -0.08
CA LEU A 294 19.17 11.54 -1.06
C LEU A 294 18.87 12.12 -2.43
N ARG A 295 19.81 12.03 -3.36
CA ARG A 295 19.59 12.36 -4.77
C ARG A 295 19.49 11.08 -5.57
N VAL A 296 18.41 10.94 -6.32
CA VAL A 296 18.21 9.81 -7.25
C VAL A 296 18.24 10.36 -8.66
N GLU A 297 19.27 9.99 -9.42
CA GLU A 297 19.42 10.25 -10.84
C GLU A 297 18.96 9.02 -11.62
N THR A 298 17.97 9.17 -12.49
CA THR A 298 17.58 8.16 -13.49
C THR A 298 18.22 8.52 -14.82
N ALA A 299 19.01 7.62 -15.38
CA ALA A 299 19.70 7.81 -16.65
C ALA A 299 19.58 6.57 -17.54
N ALA A 300 19.67 6.75 -18.86
CA ALA A 300 19.67 5.62 -19.79
C ALA A 300 20.95 4.77 -19.63
N ALA A 301 20.81 3.45 -19.72
CA ALA A 301 21.93 2.53 -19.67
C ALA A 301 22.86 2.75 -20.88
N ASN A 302 24.16 2.85 -20.62
CA ASN A 302 25.20 3.08 -21.64
C ASN A 302 25.40 1.87 -22.58
N VAL A 303 24.95 0.68 -22.19
CA VAL A 303 25.08 -0.55 -22.98
C VAL A 303 23.70 -1.01 -23.45
N PRO A 304 23.53 -1.41 -24.73
CA PRO A 304 22.29 -2.01 -25.21
C PRO A 304 22.00 -3.30 -24.44
N VAL A 305 21.08 -3.23 -23.48
CA VAL A 305 20.61 -4.42 -22.77
C VAL A 305 19.47 -5.03 -23.57
N PRO A 306 19.52 -6.33 -23.92
CA PRO A 306 18.48 -6.97 -24.70
C PRO A 306 17.11 -6.78 -24.03
N PRO A 307 16.03 -6.61 -24.80
CA PRO A 307 14.71 -6.35 -24.26
C PRO A 307 14.18 -7.59 -23.54
N VAL A 308 14.49 -7.71 -22.26
CA VAL A 308 13.72 -8.57 -21.35
C VAL A 308 12.50 -7.76 -20.95
N PRO A 309 11.26 -8.16 -21.29
CA PRO A 309 10.07 -7.44 -20.85
C PRO A 309 9.93 -7.58 -19.34
N GLN A 310 10.56 -6.69 -18.58
CA GLN A 310 10.27 -6.45 -17.18
C GLN A 310 9.25 -5.32 -17.17
N ARG A 311 7.97 -5.70 -17.21
CA ARG A 311 6.94 -4.74 -16.82
C ARG A 311 7.15 -4.45 -15.33
N PRO A 312 7.02 -3.18 -14.92
CA PRO A 312 7.00 -2.84 -13.50
C PRO A 312 6.06 -3.77 -12.75
N ARG A 313 6.54 -4.47 -11.73
CA ARG A 313 5.70 -5.40 -10.96
C ARG A 313 5.02 -4.65 -9.82
N HIS A 314 3.75 -4.95 -9.58
CA HIS A 314 2.92 -4.33 -8.54
C HIS A 314 3.53 -4.45 -7.14
N PHE A 315 3.44 -3.37 -6.34
CA PHE A 315 3.62 -3.44 -4.89
C PHE A 315 2.29 -3.69 -4.19
N THR A 316 2.16 -4.82 -3.49
CA THR A 316 0.89 -5.17 -2.82
C THR A 316 0.50 -4.19 -1.71
N ALA A 317 1.47 -3.54 -1.07
CA ALA A 317 1.20 -2.51 -0.06
C ALA A 317 0.70 -1.19 -0.67
N LEU A 318 1.08 -0.88 -1.91
CA LEU A 318 0.63 0.33 -2.61
C LEU A 318 -0.63 0.10 -3.44
N ASP A 319 -1.03 -1.16 -3.63
CA ASP A 319 -2.16 -1.59 -4.47
C ASP A 319 -2.12 -0.99 -5.88
N GLU A 320 -0.90 -0.77 -6.40
CA GLU A 320 -0.69 -0.29 -7.76
C GLU A 320 -1.22 -1.37 -8.71
N THR A 321 -2.43 -1.24 -9.24
CA THR A 321 -2.98 -2.16 -10.24
C THR A 321 -2.35 -1.91 -11.61
N ALA A 322 -2.53 -2.82 -12.57
CA ALA A 322 -1.94 -2.75 -13.93
C ALA A 322 -2.48 -1.63 -14.83
N PHE A 323 -3.35 -0.76 -14.31
CA PHE A 323 -3.90 0.36 -15.04
C PHE A 323 -4.19 1.50 -14.06
N PRO A 324 -4.04 2.76 -14.46
CA PRO A 324 -4.35 3.90 -13.61
C PRO A 324 -5.82 3.82 -13.16
N SER A 325 -6.02 3.72 -11.85
CA SER A 325 -7.31 3.99 -11.22
C SER A 325 -7.60 5.48 -11.37
N HIS A 326 -8.18 5.84 -12.51
CA HIS A 326 -8.69 7.19 -12.77
C HIS A 326 -9.87 7.47 -11.85
N GLY A 327 -9.59 8.13 -10.72
CA GLY A 327 -10.60 8.60 -9.76
C GLY A 327 -10.32 10.01 -9.23
N GLY A 328 -9.38 10.74 -9.83
CA GLY A 328 -9.21 12.16 -9.55
C GLY A 328 -10.37 12.94 -10.16
N VAL A 329 -11.36 13.32 -9.34
CA VAL A 329 -12.39 14.28 -9.74
C VAL A 329 -11.66 15.56 -10.21
N PRO A 330 -11.84 16.02 -11.46
CA PRO A 330 -11.36 17.33 -11.85
C PRO A 330 -12.12 18.35 -11.00
N ARG A 331 -11.38 19.10 -10.17
CA ARG A 331 -11.95 19.99 -9.15
C ARG A 331 -12.69 21.20 -9.70
N ASN A 332 -12.91 21.30 -11.01
CA ASN A 332 -13.72 22.33 -11.65
C ASN A 332 -14.48 21.71 -12.83
N SER A 333 -15.77 21.46 -12.66
CA SER A 333 -16.71 21.29 -13.79
C SER A 333 -17.87 22.23 -13.54
N PRO A 334 -18.20 23.13 -14.48
CA PRO A 334 -19.36 23.99 -14.33
C PRO A 334 -20.64 23.13 -14.30
N SER A 335 -21.60 23.62 -13.54
CA SER A 335 -22.91 23.04 -13.32
C SER A 335 -23.67 22.77 -14.61
N ASP A 336 -23.64 21.53 -15.10
CA ASP A 336 -24.67 21.03 -16.03
C ASP A 336 -25.90 20.63 -15.21
N ARG A 337 -26.78 21.62 -15.03
CA ARG A 337 -28.15 21.40 -14.57
C ARG A 337 -28.96 20.82 -15.72
N HIS A 338 -29.74 19.79 -15.40
CA HIS A 338 -30.83 19.19 -16.17
C HIS A 338 -30.45 18.48 -17.47
N CYS A 339 -30.23 17.16 -17.35
CA CYS A 339 -30.60 16.24 -18.42
C CYS A 339 -32.03 15.77 -18.13
N SER A 340 -32.97 16.34 -18.85
CA SER A 340 -34.39 16.00 -18.86
C SER A 340 -34.61 14.51 -19.13
N GLN A 341 -35.75 14.01 -18.67
CA GLN A 341 -36.38 12.73 -19.04
C GLN A 341 -35.95 12.24 -20.43
N ARG A 342 -35.72 10.92 -20.59
CA ARG A 342 -35.65 10.23 -21.91
C ARG A 342 -36.83 10.68 -22.78
N ALA A 343 -36.66 11.79 -23.48
CA ALA A 343 -37.50 12.16 -24.59
C ALA A 343 -37.15 11.15 -25.67
N ARG A 344 -38.11 10.31 -26.01
CA ARG A 344 -38.12 9.58 -27.28
C ARG A 344 -38.13 10.65 -28.39
N GLY A 345 -36.96 11.19 -28.70
CA GLY A 345 -36.74 12.10 -29.81
C GLY A 345 -36.58 11.26 -31.08
N ALA A 346 -37.27 11.68 -32.13
CA ALA A 346 -37.37 10.98 -33.41
C ALA A 346 -36.08 10.98 -34.26
N ASP A 347 -34.91 11.28 -33.68
CA ASP A 347 -33.65 11.39 -34.42
C ASP A 347 -32.55 10.51 -33.82
N GLY A 348 -32.39 9.32 -34.42
CA GLY A 348 -31.12 8.69 -34.83
C GLY A 348 -29.98 8.40 -33.84
N ASN A 349 -29.94 8.93 -32.62
CA ASN A 349 -28.89 8.60 -31.64
C ASN A 349 -29.36 7.45 -30.75
N GLU A 350 -28.65 6.32 -30.81
CA GLU A 350 -28.90 5.17 -29.94
C GLU A 350 -28.92 5.62 -28.47
N PRO A 351 -29.94 5.22 -27.67
CA PRO A 351 -29.99 5.58 -26.27
C PRO A 351 -28.79 4.98 -25.54
N ALA A 352 -28.07 5.80 -24.78
CA ALA A 352 -26.97 5.32 -23.93
C ALA A 352 -27.49 4.19 -23.03
N ALA A 353 -26.83 3.02 -23.11
CA ALA A 353 -27.16 1.87 -22.29
C ALA A 353 -27.04 2.22 -20.79
N GLY A 354 -27.99 1.74 -19.99
CA GLY A 354 -27.95 1.85 -18.54
C GLY A 354 -26.70 1.19 -17.96
N ARG A 355 -26.28 1.63 -16.77
CA ARG A 355 -25.11 1.08 -16.07
C ARG A 355 -25.51 0.12 -14.96
N SER A 356 -24.72 -0.92 -14.76
CA SER A 356 -24.88 -1.90 -13.69
C SER A 356 -23.72 -1.75 -12.70
N THR A 357 -24.03 -1.56 -11.42
CA THR A 357 -23.04 -1.43 -10.34
C THR A 357 -23.30 -2.45 -9.25
N GLN A 358 -22.25 -3.01 -8.65
CA GLN A 358 -22.38 -3.92 -7.52
C GLN A 358 -22.04 -3.21 -6.22
N LEU A 359 -22.93 -3.36 -5.23
CA LEU A 359 -22.71 -2.93 -3.86
C LEU A 359 -22.09 -4.10 -3.07
N LEU A 360 -20.91 -3.86 -2.51
CA LEU A 360 -20.16 -4.84 -1.71
C LEU A 360 -20.10 -4.41 -0.24
N ALA A 361 -19.83 -5.36 0.65
CA ALA A 361 -19.63 -5.10 2.07
C ALA A 361 -18.60 -6.04 2.69
N PRO A 362 -17.90 -5.60 3.76
CA PRO A 362 -17.01 -6.43 4.57
C PRO A 362 -17.69 -7.71 5.07
N ARG A 363 -16.94 -8.82 5.14
CA ARG A 363 -17.47 -10.14 5.57
C ARG A 363 -18.10 -10.14 6.97
N LEU A 364 -17.61 -9.29 7.87
CA LEU A 364 -18.01 -9.26 9.29
C LEU A 364 -19.09 -8.21 9.62
N SER A 365 -19.52 -7.40 8.64
CA SER A 365 -20.52 -6.33 8.81
C SER A 365 -21.91 -6.72 8.29
N ARG A 366 -22.19 -8.04 8.20
CA ARG A 366 -23.29 -8.56 7.38
C ARG A 366 -24.56 -8.80 8.18
N SER A 367 -25.49 -7.85 8.12
CA SER A 367 -26.88 -8.25 7.92
C SER A 367 -27.24 -8.02 6.45
N GLN A 368 -27.66 -9.08 5.75
CA GLN A 368 -28.05 -9.03 4.33
C GLN A 368 -29.15 -7.98 4.07
N TRP A 369 -30.00 -7.78 5.08
CA TRP A 369 -31.07 -6.80 5.13
C TRP A 369 -30.57 -5.36 5.14
N GLU A 370 -29.51 -5.06 5.90
CA GLU A 370 -28.93 -3.72 5.90
C GLU A 370 -28.39 -3.35 4.53
N LEU A 371 -27.70 -4.27 3.83
CA LEU A 371 -27.15 -3.97 2.51
C LEU A 371 -28.23 -3.74 1.44
N THR A 372 -29.27 -4.56 1.45
CA THR A 372 -30.40 -4.37 0.54
C THR A 372 -31.15 -3.08 0.87
N GLY A 373 -31.38 -2.79 2.14
CA GLY A 373 -31.97 -1.53 2.59
C GLY A 373 -31.15 -0.31 2.20
N MET A 374 -29.81 -0.41 2.26
CA MET A 374 -28.90 0.65 1.84
C MET A 374 -28.88 0.83 0.32
N ALA A 375 -28.89 -0.25 -0.46
CA ALA A 375 -29.07 -0.17 -1.91
C ALA A 375 -30.39 0.52 -2.28
N MET A 376 -31.47 0.24 -1.56
CA MET A 376 -32.75 0.90 -1.75
C MET A 376 -32.71 2.39 -1.37
N LYS A 377 -32.02 2.78 -0.28
CA LYS A 377 -31.85 4.19 0.09
C LYS A 377 -31.05 4.97 -0.94
N ILE A 378 -29.92 4.42 -1.40
CA ILE A 378 -29.09 5.02 -2.47
C ILE A 378 -29.90 5.11 -3.77
N GLY A 379 -30.62 4.04 -4.13
CA GLY A 379 -31.46 4.02 -5.32
C GLY A 379 -32.63 5.01 -5.26
N ALA A 380 -33.25 5.17 -4.08
CA ALA A 380 -34.28 6.18 -3.85
C ALA A 380 -33.72 7.60 -4.01
N ALA A 381 -32.54 7.87 -3.45
CA ALA A 381 -31.87 9.16 -3.61
C ALA A 381 -31.60 9.50 -5.09
N TRP A 382 -31.12 8.52 -5.87
CA TRP A 382 -30.94 8.69 -7.31
C TRP A 382 -32.27 8.84 -8.07
N ALA A 383 -33.33 8.16 -7.64
CA ALA A 383 -34.63 8.29 -8.28
C ALA A 383 -35.31 9.65 -7.97
N LEU A 384 -35.08 10.21 -6.78
CA LEU A 384 -35.47 11.60 -6.45
C LEU A 384 -34.73 12.63 -7.33
N ASP A 385 -33.49 12.32 -7.71
CA ASP A 385 -32.67 13.06 -8.68
C ASP A 385 -33.17 12.93 -10.15
N GLY A 386 -34.23 12.14 -10.39
CA GLY A 386 -34.88 11.99 -11.70
C GLY A 386 -34.52 10.74 -12.51
N TYR A 387 -33.76 9.80 -11.93
CA TYR A 387 -33.31 8.58 -12.65
C TYR A 387 -34.29 7.40 -12.51
N ALA A 388 -34.30 6.53 -13.52
CA ALA A 388 -34.91 5.20 -13.42
C ALA A 388 -33.88 4.22 -12.83
N VAL A 389 -34.12 3.76 -11.60
CA VAL A 389 -33.18 2.92 -10.85
C VAL A 389 -33.81 1.58 -10.52
N LEU A 390 -33.02 0.52 -10.66
CA LEU A 390 -33.40 -0.83 -10.28
C LEU A 390 -32.44 -1.36 -9.21
N VAL A 391 -32.98 -1.96 -8.14
CA VAL A 391 -32.22 -2.73 -7.15
C VAL A 391 -32.48 -4.21 -7.39
N VAL A 392 -31.42 -4.97 -7.67
CA VAL A 392 -31.47 -6.43 -7.85
C VAL A 392 -30.80 -7.10 -6.66
N THR A 393 -31.55 -7.97 -5.98
CA THR A 393 -31.05 -8.78 -4.87
C THR A 393 -30.99 -10.25 -5.31
N HIS A 394 -29.84 -10.91 -5.12
CA HIS A 394 -29.68 -12.33 -5.45
C HIS A 394 -29.52 -13.18 -4.18
N SER A 395 -30.31 -14.25 -4.08
CA SER A 395 -30.29 -15.20 -2.96
C SER A 395 -30.46 -16.65 -3.46
N PHE A 396 -29.67 -17.59 -2.91
CA PHE A 396 -29.81 -19.03 -3.23
C PHE A 396 -30.85 -19.77 -2.37
N ASP A 397 -31.35 -19.16 -1.28
CA ASP A 397 -32.17 -19.85 -0.29
C ASP A 397 -33.55 -19.18 -0.15
N ALA A 398 -34.35 -19.29 -1.22
CA ALA A 398 -35.69 -18.71 -1.30
C ALA A 398 -36.60 -19.15 -0.15
N ASP A 399 -36.50 -20.40 0.33
CA ASP A 399 -37.35 -20.94 1.39
C ASP A 399 -36.98 -20.44 2.79
N ARG A 400 -35.69 -20.20 3.05
CA ARG A 400 -35.24 -19.62 4.33
C ARG A 400 -35.46 -18.12 4.39
N GLU A 401 -35.39 -17.43 3.25
CA GLU A 401 -35.77 -16.01 3.14
C GLU A 401 -37.28 -15.81 3.25
N VAL A 402 -38.09 -16.61 2.57
CA VAL A 402 -39.56 -16.54 2.66
C VAL A 402 -40.02 -16.83 4.10
N ARG A 403 -39.49 -17.87 4.77
CA ARG A 403 -39.83 -18.14 6.18
C ARG A 403 -39.38 -17.05 7.15
N ARG A 404 -38.22 -16.43 6.93
CA ARG A 404 -37.77 -15.28 7.76
C ARG A 404 -38.52 -13.99 7.46
N LEU A 405 -39.00 -13.80 6.22
CA LEU A 405 -39.95 -12.76 5.82
C LEU A 405 -41.31 -12.90 6.52
N TYR A 406 -41.72 -14.15 6.84
CA TYR A 406 -42.93 -14.42 7.62
C TYR A 406 -42.71 -14.33 9.14
N ASP A 407 -41.54 -14.74 9.66
CA ASP A 407 -41.26 -14.74 11.11
C ASP A 407 -40.74 -13.39 11.66
N HIS A 408 -40.18 -12.54 10.80
CA HIS A 408 -39.83 -11.15 11.13
C HIS A 408 -40.69 -10.21 10.31
N ASP A 409 -41.84 -9.85 10.87
CA ASP A 409 -42.87 -8.94 10.36
C ASP A 409 -42.37 -7.47 10.25
N VAL A 410 -41.21 -7.27 9.64
CA VAL A 410 -40.49 -5.99 9.48
C VAL A 410 -40.79 -5.34 8.12
N PHE A 411 -41.34 -6.11 7.18
CA PHE A 411 -41.85 -5.61 5.90
C PHE A 411 -43.28 -6.09 5.62
N GLY A 412 -44.16 -5.98 6.62
CA GLY A 412 -45.60 -6.06 6.44
C GLY A 412 -46.11 -4.89 5.59
N TRP A 413 -45.85 -4.91 4.28
CA TRP A 413 -46.45 -3.99 3.32
C TRP A 413 -47.91 -4.38 3.15
N SER A 414 -48.78 -3.92 4.05
CA SER A 414 -50.21 -3.94 3.83
C SER A 414 -50.53 -2.86 2.80
N ILE A 415 -50.53 -3.23 1.52
CA ILE A 415 -51.11 -2.40 0.47
C ILE A 415 -52.63 -2.66 0.49
N PRO A 416 -53.48 -1.70 0.89
CA PRO A 416 -54.90 -1.77 0.57
C PRO A 416 -55.00 -1.59 -0.95
N ASP A 417 -55.73 -2.48 -1.61
CA ASP A 417 -55.81 -2.67 -3.07
C ASP A 417 -54.61 -3.42 -3.68
N ARG A 418 -54.54 -4.73 -3.45
CA ARG A 418 -53.86 -5.65 -4.38
C ARG A 418 -54.59 -5.60 -5.73
N PRO A 419 -53.97 -5.12 -6.83
CA PRO A 419 -54.42 -5.56 -8.14
C PRO A 419 -54.09 -7.06 -8.24
N ALA A 420 -55.01 -7.83 -8.81
CA ALA A 420 -54.81 -9.25 -9.10
C ALA A 420 -53.44 -9.46 -9.76
N ILE A 421 -52.74 -10.52 -9.36
CA ILE A 421 -51.45 -10.93 -9.92
C ILE A 421 -51.63 -11.09 -11.44
N VAL A 422 -51.24 -10.06 -12.20
CA VAL A 422 -51.05 -10.16 -13.64
C VAL A 422 -49.59 -10.54 -13.86
N PRO A 423 -49.30 -11.66 -14.54
CA PRO A 423 -47.94 -12.15 -14.76
C PRO A 423 -47.25 -11.37 -15.90
N SER A 424 -47.13 -10.04 -15.77
CA SER A 424 -46.48 -9.22 -16.79
C SER A 424 -45.73 -8.03 -16.19
N LEU A 425 -44.52 -8.35 -15.68
CA LEU A 425 -43.25 -7.61 -15.64
C LEU A 425 -42.48 -8.01 -14.36
N PRO A 426 -41.21 -8.46 -14.44
CA PRO A 426 -40.48 -8.96 -13.26
C PRO A 426 -40.18 -7.87 -12.21
N TRP A 427 -40.30 -6.59 -12.58
CA TRP A 427 -39.85 -5.44 -11.77
C TRP A 427 -40.97 -4.88 -10.90
N ARG A 428 -40.75 -4.79 -9.57
CA ARG A 428 -41.70 -4.15 -8.65
C ARG A 428 -41.38 -2.66 -8.52
N ARG A 429 -42.31 -1.78 -8.89
CA ARG A 429 -42.12 -0.32 -8.74
C ARG A 429 -42.38 0.12 -7.30
N GLY A 430 -41.42 0.81 -6.69
CA GLY A 430 -41.61 1.54 -5.43
C GLY A 430 -42.27 2.90 -5.68
N ARG A 431 -43.10 3.36 -4.74
CA ARG A 431 -43.70 4.70 -4.79
C ARG A 431 -42.75 5.70 -4.14
N LEU A 432 -42.23 6.65 -4.92
CA LEU A 432 -41.39 7.75 -4.46
C LEU A 432 -42.22 9.04 -4.48
N VAL A 433 -42.13 9.85 -3.43
CA VAL A 433 -42.75 11.19 -3.39
C VAL A 433 -41.75 12.17 -2.78
N PRO A 434 -41.41 13.32 -3.41
CA PRO A 434 -41.71 13.81 -4.76
C PRO A 434 -40.54 13.58 -5.74
N GLY A 435 -40.81 13.40 -7.04
CA GLY A 435 -39.75 13.32 -8.06
C GLY A 435 -40.23 12.78 -9.40
N SER A 436 -39.44 13.00 -10.46
CA SER A 436 -39.75 12.52 -11.82
C SER A 436 -39.14 11.15 -12.15
N GLY A 437 -38.27 10.60 -11.28
CA GLY A 437 -37.66 9.29 -11.45
C GLY A 437 -38.52 8.14 -10.94
N ALA A 438 -37.94 6.95 -10.93
CA ALA A 438 -38.63 5.73 -10.49
C ALA A 438 -37.64 4.71 -9.92
N LEU A 439 -37.97 4.15 -8.75
CA LEU A 439 -37.22 3.05 -8.13
C LEU A 439 -37.97 1.75 -8.35
N PHE A 440 -37.24 0.71 -8.74
CA PHE A 440 -37.73 -0.64 -8.91
C PHE A 440 -36.90 -1.61 -8.08
N THR A 441 -37.51 -2.71 -7.65
CA THR A 441 -36.83 -3.80 -6.96
C THR A 441 -37.13 -5.13 -7.63
N HIS A 442 -36.16 -6.04 -7.59
CA HIS A 442 -36.33 -7.41 -8.06
C HIS A 442 -35.44 -8.37 -7.27
N THR A 443 -36.02 -9.48 -6.83
CA THR A 443 -35.29 -10.55 -6.15
C THR A 443 -35.15 -11.74 -7.09
N VAL A 444 -33.91 -12.15 -7.36
CA VAL A 444 -33.59 -13.28 -8.22
C VAL A 444 -33.24 -14.49 -7.37
N CYS A 445 -33.93 -15.60 -7.61
CA CYS A 445 -33.56 -16.92 -7.12
C CYS A 445 -33.15 -17.74 -8.34
N GLY A 446 -31.86 -18.07 -8.48
CA GLY A 446 -31.38 -18.72 -9.70
C GLY A 446 -29.86 -18.78 -9.83
N SER A 447 -29.39 -19.28 -10.96
CA SER A 447 -27.95 -19.37 -11.26
C SER A 447 -27.37 -17.98 -11.51
N ARG A 448 -26.04 -17.85 -11.38
CA ARG A 448 -25.35 -16.59 -11.68
C ARG A 448 -25.47 -16.16 -13.15
N ALA A 449 -25.72 -17.11 -14.06
CA ALA A 449 -25.97 -16.80 -15.48
C ALA A 449 -27.32 -16.09 -15.68
N ASP A 450 -28.34 -16.51 -14.92
CA ASP A 450 -29.68 -15.88 -14.95
C ASP A 450 -29.62 -14.43 -14.44
N VAL A 451 -28.82 -14.20 -13.39
CA VAL A 451 -28.54 -12.84 -12.88
C VAL A 451 -27.84 -12.00 -13.94
N GLY A 452 -26.82 -12.54 -14.61
CA GLY A 452 -26.12 -11.84 -15.69
C GLY A 452 -27.05 -11.43 -16.84
N ALA A 453 -27.92 -12.35 -17.29
CA ALA A 453 -28.90 -12.07 -18.33
C ALA A 453 -29.91 -10.99 -17.89
N LEU A 454 -30.37 -11.03 -16.63
CA LEU A 454 -31.25 -10.02 -16.06
C LEU A 454 -30.57 -8.64 -16.02
N LEU A 455 -29.32 -8.56 -15.58
CA LEU A 455 -28.58 -7.30 -15.54
C LEU A 455 -28.43 -6.71 -16.95
N GLN A 456 -28.18 -7.52 -17.96
CA GLN A 456 -28.14 -7.07 -19.36
C GLN A 456 -29.50 -6.54 -19.84
N GLN A 457 -30.59 -7.23 -19.49
CA GLN A 457 -31.94 -6.76 -19.79
C GLN A 457 -32.25 -5.44 -19.07
N ALA A 458 -31.81 -5.28 -17.83
CA ALA A 458 -32.02 -4.07 -17.05
C ALA A 458 -31.38 -2.83 -17.68
N ARG A 459 -30.22 -2.97 -18.34
CA ARG A 459 -29.53 -1.87 -19.05
C ARG A 459 -30.38 -1.21 -20.13
N VAL A 460 -31.33 -1.94 -20.71
CA VAL A 460 -32.24 -1.39 -21.73
C VAL A 460 -33.31 -0.50 -21.08
N HIS A 461 -33.75 -0.85 -19.88
CA HIS A 461 -34.94 -0.28 -19.25
C HIS A 461 -34.65 0.75 -18.14
N PHE A 462 -33.48 0.69 -17.50
CA PHE A 462 -33.12 1.54 -16.36
C PHE A 462 -31.85 2.32 -16.65
N ASP A 463 -31.72 3.51 -16.05
CA ASP A 463 -30.49 4.30 -16.13
C ASP A 463 -29.40 3.70 -15.23
N TRP A 464 -29.81 3.17 -14.07
CA TRP A 464 -28.92 2.54 -13.09
C TRP A 464 -29.50 1.24 -12.54
N THR A 465 -28.65 0.23 -12.43
CA THR A 465 -28.95 -1.01 -11.71
C THR A 465 -27.96 -1.20 -10.56
N ILE A 466 -28.45 -1.29 -9.32
CA ILE A 466 -27.65 -1.61 -8.14
C ILE A 466 -27.86 -3.09 -7.82
N PHE A 467 -26.81 -3.88 -7.96
CA PHE A 467 -26.79 -5.31 -7.69
C PHE A 467 -26.25 -5.59 -6.28
N VAL A 468 -26.97 -6.41 -5.52
CA VAL A 468 -26.60 -6.90 -4.20
C VAL A 468 -26.61 -8.43 -4.22
N ASP A 469 -25.44 -9.04 -4.01
CA ASP A 469 -25.34 -10.49 -3.84
C ASP A 469 -25.39 -10.85 -2.36
N CYS A 470 -26.44 -11.56 -1.95
CA CYS A 470 -26.67 -11.91 -0.55
C CYS A 470 -26.01 -13.23 -0.14
N ASN A 471 -25.20 -13.87 -0.99
CA ASN A 471 -24.62 -15.16 -0.68
C ASN A 471 -23.35 -15.08 0.20
N ASP A 472 -23.15 -16.06 1.08
CA ASP A 472 -22.02 -16.11 2.02
C ASP A 472 -20.64 -16.03 1.32
N ASN A 473 -20.57 -16.55 0.09
CA ASN A 473 -19.38 -16.55 -0.76
C ASN A 473 -19.22 -15.26 -1.59
N LEU A 474 -19.38 -14.08 -0.98
CA LEU A 474 -19.06 -12.75 -1.57
C LEU A 474 -19.65 -12.46 -2.97
N GLY A 475 -20.52 -13.29 -3.52
CA GLY A 475 -20.98 -13.20 -4.89
C GLY A 475 -19.93 -13.29 -6.01
N MET A 476 -18.63 -13.30 -5.70
CA MET A 476 -17.59 -13.14 -6.71
C MET A 476 -17.28 -14.47 -7.41
N GLY A 477 -17.95 -14.71 -8.54
CA GLY A 477 -17.52 -15.66 -9.56
C GLY A 477 -17.23 -14.94 -10.87
N PRO A 478 -16.38 -15.51 -11.74
CA PRO A 478 -15.80 -14.86 -12.93
C PRO A 478 -16.82 -14.36 -13.98
N TYR A 479 -18.12 -14.65 -13.80
CA TYR A 479 -19.19 -14.30 -14.73
C TYR A 479 -20.01 -13.07 -14.30
N ILE A 480 -20.10 -12.77 -12.99
CA ILE A 480 -20.76 -11.54 -12.50
C ILE A 480 -19.89 -10.32 -12.79
N GLU A 481 -18.56 -10.49 -12.72
CA GLU A 481 -17.55 -9.48 -13.03
C GLU A 481 -17.67 -8.92 -14.47
N ARG A 482 -18.28 -9.67 -15.41
CA ARG A 482 -18.52 -9.22 -16.79
C ARG A 482 -19.87 -8.50 -16.98
N SER A 483 -20.79 -8.66 -16.04
CA SER A 483 -22.16 -8.12 -16.13
C SER A 483 -22.33 -6.80 -15.37
N VAL A 484 -21.34 -6.44 -14.55
CA VAL A 484 -21.30 -5.25 -13.72
C VAL A 484 -20.18 -4.34 -14.21
N ASP A 485 -20.47 -3.05 -14.41
CA ASP A 485 -19.51 -2.07 -14.91
C ASP A 485 -18.58 -1.54 -13.80
N THR A 486 -19.09 -1.43 -12.56
CA THR A 486 -18.41 -0.77 -11.44
C THR A 486 -18.74 -1.42 -10.09
N HIS A 487 -17.82 -1.30 -9.12
CA HIS A 487 -17.98 -1.88 -7.78
C HIS A 487 -17.72 -0.80 -6.73
N PHE A 488 -18.57 -0.69 -5.70
CA PHE A 488 -18.29 0.16 -4.55
C PHE A 488 -18.59 -0.58 -3.26
N VAL A 489 -17.84 -0.25 -2.20
CA VAL A 489 -17.95 -0.93 -0.90
C VAL A 489 -18.62 0.00 0.10
N LEU A 490 -19.67 -0.47 0.74
CA LEU A 490 -20.26 0.19 1.90
C LEU A 490 -19.62 -0.33 3.19
N VAL A 491 -19.18 0.59 4.04
CA VAL A 491 -18.54 0.27 5.33
C VAL A 491 -19.13 1.15 6.43
N ASP A 492 -19.46 0.53 7.56
CA ASP A 492 -19.79 1.23 8.79
C ASP A 492 -18.51 1.74 9.44
N SER A 493 -18.35 3.06 9.46
CA SER A 493 -17.14 3.68 9.99
C SER A 493 -17.45 4.42 11.28
N SER A 494 -16.73 4.04 12.34
CA SER A 494 -16.63 4.79 13.59
C SER A 494 -15.56 5.90 13.52
N GLY A 495 -15.08 6.25 12.32
CA GLY A 495 -13.95 7.16 12.09
C GLY A 495 -12.60 6.45 11.91
N TYR A 496 -11.52 7.25 11.88
CA TYR A 496 -10.15 6.77 11.77
C TYR A 496 -9.44 6.83 13.12
N SER A 497 -8.64 5.81 13.43
CA SER A 497 -7.85 5.79 14.65
C SER A 497 -6.64 6.71 14.52
N GLU A 498 -6.57 7.73 15.38
CA GLU A 498 -5.39 8.62 15.51
C GLU A 498 -4.31 8.00 16.41
N SER A 499 -4.64 6.96 17.17
CA SER A 499 -3.73 6.27 18.07
C SER A 499 -3.98 4.76 18.09
N PHE A 500 -2.95 3.96 18.41
CA PHE A 500 -3.10 2.55 18.74
C PHE A 500 -2.57 2.30 20.15
N VAL A 501 -3.29 1.48 20.92
CA VAL A 501 -2.81 0.98 22.21
C VAL A 501 -1.92 -0.24 21.94
N THR A 502 -0.63 -0.08 22.19
CA THR A 502 0.35 -1.17 22.12
C THR A 502 0.59 -1.72 23.53
N ALA A 503 0.72 -3.04 23.67
CA ALA A 503 1.16 -3.64 24.93
C ALA A 503 2.64 -4.00 24.79
N GLN A 504 3.50 -3.39 25.60
CA GLN A 504 4.88 -3.85 25.75
C GLN A 504 5.01 -4.67 27.03
N ALA A 505 5.52 -5.89 26.91
CA ALA A 505 5.89 -6.68 28.07
C ALA A 505 7.23 -6.15 28.61
N ARG A 506 7.20 -5.43 29.73
CA ARG A 506 8.40 -5.07 30.49
C ARG A 506 8.35 -5.79 31.83
N ASN A 507 9.41 -6.54 32.15
CA ASN A 507 9.53 -7.30 33.40
C ASN A 507 8.35 -8.24 33.72
N GLY A 508 7.70 -8.81 32.70
CA GLY A 508 6.54 -9.70 32.87
C GLY A 508 5.20 -8.99 33.10
N VAL A 509 5.16 -7.65 33.07
CA VAL A 509 3.93 -6.85 33.13
C VAL A 509 3.64 -6.24 31.76
N ALA A 510 2.40 -6.37 31.28
CA ALA A 510 1.96 -5.73 30.06
C ALA A 510 1.66 -4.25 30.34
N GLU A 511 2.54 -3.35 29.90
CA GLU A 511 2.30 -1.91 29.96
C GLU A 511 1.65 -1.45 28.65
N HIS A 512 0.45 -0.88 28.75
CA HIS A 512 -0.28 -0.32 27.62
C HIS A 512 0.20 1.10 27.32
N HIS A 513 0.75 1.31 26.13
CA HIS A 513 1.21 2.61 25.65
C HIS A 513 0.40 3.00 24.41
N GLU A 514 -0.21 4.17 24.48
CA GLU A 514 -0.89 4.77 23.34
C GLU A 514 0.15 5.45 22.43
N VAL A 515 0.19 5.03 21.17
CA VAL A 515 1.14 5.54 20.19
C VAL A 515 0.36 6.26 19.08
N ALA A 516 0.64 7.54 18.85
CA ALA A 516 0.04 8.33 17.78
C ALA A 516 0.36 7.74 16.39
N VAL A 517 -0.63 7.66 15.50
CA VAL A 517 -0.58 7.02 14.18
C VAL A 517 -0.52 8.09 13.09
N THR A 518 0.33 7.92 12.08
CA THR A 518 0.31 8.76 10.88
C THR A 518 -0.92 8.46 10.00
N PRO A 519 -1.43 9.40 9.20
CA PRO A 519 -2.58 9.16 8.31
C PRO A 519 -2.44 7.90 7.43
N ALA A 520 -1.27 7.68 6.83
CA ALA A 520 -1.00 6.51 5.98
C ALA A 520 -1.11 5.18 6.73
N ALA A 521 -0.57 5.12 7.95
CA ALA A 521 -0.70 3.95 8.82
C ALA A 521 -2.14 3.72 9.30
N SER A 522 -2.90 4.80 9.55
CA SER A 522 -4.32 4.71 9.91
C SER A 522 -5.14 4.21 8.72
N ALA A 523 -4.89 4.70 7.50
CA ALA A 523 -5.48 4.22 6.26
C ALA A 523 -5.21 2.72 6.03
N MET A 524 -3.96 2.27 6.22
CA MET A 524 -3.58 0.86 6.08
C MET A 524 -4.29 -0.03 7.10
N ALA A 525 -4.33 0.39 8.37
CA ALA A 525 -5.02 -0.34 9.43
C ALA A 525 -6.54 -0.38 9.19
N TRP A 526 -7.13 0.71 8.71
CA TRP A 526 -8.53 0.77 8.34
C TRP A 526 -8.83 -0.19 7.18
N ARG A 527 -8.02 -0.14 6.11
CA ARG A 527 -8.11 -1.08 4.96
C ARG A 527 -8.04 -2.52 5.45
N GLN A 528 -7.14 -2.82 6.38
CA GLN A 528 -7.06 -4.12 7.01
C GLN A 528 -8.36 -4.47 7.75
N GLN A 529 -8.81 -3.64 8.68
CA GLN A 529 -9.97 -3.94 9.51
C GLN A 529 -11.24 -4.18 8.68
N TYR A 530 -11.47 -3.37 7.66
CA TYR A 530 -12.74 -3.36 6.94
C TYR A 530 -12.72 -4.07 5.60
N LEU A 531 -11.60 -4.07 4.86
CA LEU A 531 -11.56 -4.68 3.52
C LEU A 531 -11.01 -6.11 3.53
N THR A 532 -10.73 -6.68 4.70
CA THR A 532 -10.35 -8.10 4.82
C THR A 532 -11.37 -8.99 4.11
N GLY A 533 -10.91 -9.71 3.09
CA GLY A 533 -11.68 -10.73 2.40
C GLY A 533 -12.24 -10.32 1.04
N ILE A 534 -12.17 -9.05 0.65
CA ILE A 534 -12.48 -8.61 -0.72
C ILE A 534 -11.22 -8.81 -1.59
N PRO A 535 -11.29 -9.54 -2.72
CA PRO A 535 -10.14 -9.75 -3.61
C PRO A 535 -9.87 -8.49 -4.46
N LEU A 536 -9.25 -7.49 -3.86
CA LEU A 536 -8.91 -6.19 -4.48
C LEU A 536 -8.04 -6.32 -5.75
N ASP A 537 -7.30 -7.42 -5.86
CA ASP A 537 -6.46 -7.76 -7.00
C ASP A 537 -7.24 -8.16 -8.26
N ARG A 538 -8.50 -8.59 -8.10
CA ARG A 538 -9.36 -9.08 -9.19
C ARG A 538 -10.52 -8.15 -9.50
N VAL A 539 -10.93 -7.36 -8.51
CA VAL A 539 -12.12 -6.54 -8.56
C VAL A 539 -11.70 -5.08 -8.45
N PRO A 540 -11.63 -4.32 -9.56
CA PRO A 540 -11.38 -2.89 -9.50
C PRO A 540 -12.52 -2.21 -8.71
N ILE A 541 -12.17 -1.63 -7.57
CA ILE A 541 -13.09 -0.89 -6.72
C ILE A 541 -13.14 0.56 -7.18
N SER A 542 -14.33 1.04 -7.50
CA SER A 542 -14.59 2.43 -7.86
C SER A 542 -14.53 3.37 -6.66
N GLY A 543 -14.79 2.87 -5.44
CA GLY A 543 -14.49 3.58 -4.20
C GLY A 543 -15.27 3.08 -2.97
N LEU A 544 -15.08 3.78 -1.84
CA LEU A 544 -15.70 3.52 -0.54
C LEU A 544 -16.86 4.46 -0.28
N VAL A 545 -17.93 3.93 0.29
CA VAL A 545 -19.04 4.67 0.88
C VAL A 545 -19.03 4.40 2.37
N LEU A 546 -18.82 5.42 3.18
CA LEU A 546 -18.73 5.27 4.63
C LEU A 546 -20.06 5.67 5.28
N ARG A 547 -20.71 4.75 6.00
CA ARG A 547 -21.87 5.08 6.84
C ARG A 547 -21.34 5.61 8.17
N GLN A 548 -21.80 6.80 8.57
CA GLN A 548 -21.48 7.36 9.88
C GLN A 548 -22.22 6.54 10.95
N SER A 549 -21.47 5.83 11.80
CA SER A 549 -22.01 5.25 13.03
C SER A 549 -21.98 6.29 14.14
N SER A 550 -22.97 6.31 15.04
CA SER A 550 -23.04 7.30 16.14
C SER A 550 -21.68 7.39 16.87
N PRO A 551 -21.20 8.60 17.18
CA PRO A 551 -19.87 8.78 17.76
C PRO A 551 -19.79 8.02 19.08
N HIS A 552 -18.88 7.03 19.17
CA HIS A 552 -18.44 6.56 20.47
C HIS A 552 -17.82 7.75 21.20
N ALA A 553 -18.28 7.99 22.42
CA ALA A 553 -18.23 9.27 23.12
C ALA A 553 -16.84 9.92 23.36
N ASN A 554 -15.72 9.36 22.90
CA ASN A 554 -14.39 9.80 23.33
C ASN A 554 -13.35 10.08 22.22
N SER A 555 -13.71 10.12 20.94
CA SER A 555 -12.76 10.61 19.92
C SER A 555 -13.49 10.95 18.63
N THR A 556 -13.83 12.22 18.44
CA THR A 556 -14.12 12.74 17.10
C THR A 556 -12.75 13.05 16.48
N PRO A 557 -12.26 12.28 15.49
CA PRO A 557 -10.98 12.58 14.88
C PRO A 557 -11.00 13.99 14.28
N SER A 558 -9.86 14.65 14.29
CA SER A 558 -9.74 15.99 13.72
C SER A 558 -10.12 15.95 12.23
N SER A 559 -10.87 16.96 11.77
CA SER A 559 -11.31 17.02 10.37
C SER A 559 -10.14 17.03 9.38
N GLY A 560 -8.99 17.60 9.80
CA GLY A 560 -7.74 17.59 9.05
C GLY A 560 -7.14 16.19 8.91
N PHE A 561 -7.06 15.43 10.00
CA PHE A 561 -6.54 14.05 9.96
C PHE A 561 -7.43 13.16 9.10
N THR A 562 -8.76 13.31 9.20
CA THR A 562 -9.72 12.55 8.41
C THR A 562 -9.51 12.75 6.90
N ALA A 563 -9.32 14.00 6.47
CA ALA A 563 -9.06 14.31 5.07
C ALA A 563 -7.71 13.76 4.58
N GLN A 564 -6.69 13.72 5.45
CA GLN A 564 -5.39 13.13 5.13
C GLN A 564 -5.48 11.61 4.99
N VAL A 565 -6.24 10.93 5.86
CA VAL A 565 -6.48 9.48 5.74
C VAL A 565 -7.26 9.15 4.46
N ASP A 566 -8.24 9.97 4.07
CA ASP A 566 -8.95 9.81 2.79
C ASP A 566 -8.02 9.90 1.58
N ALA A 567 -7.09 10.86 1.60
CA ALA A 567 -6.10 11.01 0.54
C ALA A 567 -5.18 9.78 0.45
N GLU A 568 -4.81 9.20 1.58
CA GLU A 568 -4.02 7.96 1.64
C GLU A 568 -4.81 6.74 1.14
N LEU A 569 -6.10 6.61 1.50
CA LEU A 569 -6.98 5.57 0.95
C LEU A 569 -7.15 5.71 -0.56
N ALA A 570 -7.29 6.94 -1.08
CA ALA A 570 -7.32 7.21 -2.51
C ALA A 570 -5.99 6.85 -3.19
N ARG A 571 -4.86 7.12 -2.55
CA ARG A 571 -3.52 6.72 -3.03
C ARG A 571 -3.36 5.20 -3.11
N PHE A 572 -3.97 4.46 -2.19
CA PHE A 572 -4.09 2.99 -2.26
C PHE A 572 -5.14 2.50 -3.28
N GLY A 573 -5.68 3.37 -4.13
CA GLY A 573 -6.63 2.99 -5.17
C GLY A 573 -8.06 2.76 -4.67
N ILE A 574 -8.39 3.15 -3.43
CA ILE A 574 -9.71 2.94 -2.82
C ILE A 574 -10.28 4.27 -2.30
N PRO A 575 -10.60 5.22 -3.19
CA PRO A 575 -11.02 6.56 -2.78
C PRO A 575 -12.33 6.55 -2.01
N VAL A 576 -12.45 7.40 -0.98
CA VAL A 576 -13.73 7.63 -0.29
C VAL A 576 -14.62 8.51 -1.17
N LEU A 577 -15.70 7.93 -1.70
CA LEU A 577 -16.64 8.62 -2.59
C LEU A 577 -17.54 9.58 -1.80
N THR A 578 -18.05 9.10 -0.67
CA THR A 578 -18.94 9.89 0.19
C THR A 578 -19.04 9.31 1.58
N ARG A 579 -19.49 10.15 2.52
CA ARG A 579 -19.93 9.76 3.85
C ARG A 579 -21.43 9.93 3.93
N LEU A 580 -22.15 8.83 4.10
CA LEU A 580 -23.61 8.88 4.27
C LEU A 580 -23.90 9.40 5.69
N PRO A 581 -24.88 10.32 5.83
CA PRO A 581 -25.31 10.77 7.14
C PRO A 581 -25.88 9.59 7.94
N GLU A 582 -25.97 9.76 9.27
CA GLU A 582 -26.60 8.78 10.14
C GLU A 582 -27.98 8.40 9.62
N ASP A 583 -28.29 7.10 9.71
CA ASP A 583 -29.49 6.56 9.09
C ASP A 583 -30.73 7.33 9.57
N PRO A 584 -31.61 7.77 8.68
CA PRO A 584 -32.90 8.28 9.11
C PRO A 584 -33.58 7.18 9.92
N HIS A 585 -33.94 7.48 11.17
CA HIS A 585 -34.64 6.53 12.03
C HIS A 585 -36.00 6.21 11.39
N VAL A 586 -36.06 5.11 10.66
CA VAL A 586 -37.32 4.53 10.24
C VAL A 586 -37.86 3.79 11.45
N ALA A 587 -38.95 4.30 12.04
CA ALA A 587 -39.68 3.54 13.04
C ALA A 587 -40.16 2.24 12.38
N LEU A 588 -39.73 1.09 12.92
CA LEU A 588 -40.27 -0.21 12.51
C LEU A 588 -41.80 -0.15 12.67
N GLY A 589 -42.53 -0.19 11.54
CA GLY A 589 -44.00 -0.14 11.49
C GLY A 589 -44.61 1.09 10.81
N ASP A 590 -43.82 2.03 10.29
CA ASP A 590 -44.35 3.20 9.57
C ASP A 590 -44.76 2.85 8.11
N PRO A 591 -46.02 3.06 7.67
CA PRO A 591 -46.53 2.64 6.36
C PRO A 591 -46.02 3.45 5.14
N SER A 592 -44.94 4.21 5.31
CA SER A 592 -44.31 5.02 4.27
C SER A 592 -43.71 4.14 3.13
N PRO A 593 -44.04 4.42 1.85
CA PRO A 593 -43.77 3.51 0.74
C PRO A 593 -42.32 3.49 0.22
N THR A 594 -41.47 4.46 0.59
CA THR A 594 -40.01 4.35 0.49
C THR A 594 -39.32 4.79 1.79
N VAL A 595 -38.08 4.32 1.97
CA VAL A 595 -37.24 4.60 3.15
C VAL A 595 -36.96 6.09 3.36
N LEU A 596 -37.04 6.91 2.29
CA LEU A 596 -36.81 8.36 2.35
C LEU A 596 -38.11 9.21 2.36
N ASP A 597 -39.28 8.60 2.22
CA ASP A 597 -40.57 9.30 2.35
C ASP A 597 -40.90 9.61 3.82
N ALA A 598 -40.37 8.80 4.75
CA ALA A 598 -40.57 8.94 6.19
C ALA A 598 -39.72 10.05 6.85
N VAL A 599 -38.76 10.62 6.12
CA VAL A 599 -37.85 11.64 6.64
C VAL A 599 -38.27 13.04 6.20
N ASP A 600 -37.93 14.03 7.02
CA ASP A 600 -38.13 15.44 6.71
C ASP A 600 -37.34 15.87 5.45
N ASP A 601 -37.79 16.95 4.81
CA ASP A 601 -37.23 17.43 3.55
C ASP A 601 -35.74 17.81 3.65
N ALA A 602 -35.26 18.25 4.82
CA ALA A 602 -33.87 18.62 5.02
C ALA A 602 -32.97 17.37 5.09
N SER A 603 -33.37 16.35 5.85
CA SER A 603 -32.70 15.05 5.90
C SER A 603 -32.70 14.35 4.54
N ARG A 604 -33.84 14.41 3.82
CA ARG A 604 -33.96 13.88 2.46
C ARG A 604 -33.00 14.58 1.50
N ALA A 605 -32.96 15.92 1.49
CA ALA A 605 -32.06 16.70 0.65
C ALA A 605 -30.58 16.45 0.99
N ALA A 606 -30.24 16.31 2.28
CA ALA A 606 -28.89 15.97 2.72
C ALA A 606 -28.46 14.59 2.21
N TYR A 607 -29.35 13.59 2.28
CA TYR A 607 -29.07 12.24 1.80
C TYR A 607 -28.90 12.19 0.27
N VAL A 608 -29.75 12.90 -0.49
CA VAL A 608 -29.63 13.05 -1.95
C VAL A 608 -28.29 13.70 -2.32
N LYS A 609 -27.92 14.78 -1.63
CA LYS A 609 -26.63 15.45 -1.82
C LYS A 609 -25.46 14.51 -1.52
N ALA A 610 -25.55 13.70 -0.46
CA ALA A 610 -24.51 12.73 -0.10
C ALA A 610 -24.39 11.57 -1.11
N CYS A 611 -25.46 11.17 -1.79
CA CYS A 611 -25.44 10.09 -2.79
C CYS A 611 -25.00 10.55 -4.19
N THR A 612 -24.96 11.86 -4.45
CA THR A 612 -24.57 12.43 -5.75
C THR A 612 -23.12 12.10 -6.16
N PRO A 613 -22.10 12.23 -5.27
CA PRO A 613 -20.71 11.87 -5.58
C PRO A 613 -20.54 10.41 -6.00
N ILE A 614 -21.30 9.48 -5.41
CA ILE A 614 -21.26 8.06 -5.79
C ILE A 614 -21.58 7.94 -7.29
N ARG A 615 -22.72 8.50 -7.72
CA ARG A 615 -23.16 8.44 -9.11
C ARG A 615 -22.17 9.09 -10.07
N LEU A 616 -21.58 10.23 -9.70
CA LEU A 616 -20.60 10.91 -10.55
C LEU A 616 -19.30 10.10 -10.70
N ALA A 617 -18.80 9.49 -9.62
CA ALA A 617 -17.64 8.62 -9.65
C ALA A 617 -17.88 7.37 -10.51
N LEU A 618 -19.05 6.73 -10.35
CA LEU A 618 -19.43 5.56 -11.16
C LEU A 618 -19.64 5.92 -12.65
N ARG A 619 -19.91 7.18 -12.99
CA ARG A 619 -19.96 7.66 -14.39
C ARG A 619 -18.58 7.87 -15.00
N ALA A 620 -17.67 8.42 -14.21
CA ALA A 620 -16.30 8.70 -14.64
C ALA A 620 -15.45 7.43 -14.77
N ALA A 621 -15.79 6.37 -14.04
CA ALA A 621 -15.18 5.07 -14.19
C ALA A 621 -15.47 4.50 -15.61
N GLU A 622 -14.41 4.14 -16.33
CA GLU A 622 -14.52 3.32 -17.54
C GLU A 622 -15.07 1.93 -17.15
N PRO A 623 -15.93 1.31 -17.98
CA PRO A 623 -16.42 -0.03 -17.72
C PRO A 623 -15.23 -0.98 -17.58
N CYS A 624 -15.26 -1.80 -16.52
CA CYS A 624 -14.19 -2.74 -16.20
C CYS A 624 -14.07 -3.81 -17.29
N LEU A 625 -13.38 -3.52 -18.38
CA LEU A 625 -12.98 -4.50 -19.37
C LEU A 625 -11.83 -5.31 -18.78
N ILE A 626 -12.18 -6.35 -18.01
CA ILE A 626 -11.22 -7.41 -17.68
C ILE A 626 -10.80 -8.01 -19.03
N PRO A 627 -9.50 -7.99 -19.39
CA PRO A 627 -9.05 -8.58 -20.64
C PRO A 627 -9.49 -10.04 -20.69
N SER A 628 -10.16 -10.38 -21.79
CA SER A 628 -10.52 -11.74 -22.18
C SER A 628 -9.24 -12.55 -22.46
N ALA A 629 -8.56 -12.99 -21.41
CA ALA A 629 -7.57 -14.06 -21.49
C ALA A 629 -7.30 -14.60 -20.08
N ASP A 630 -7.78 -15.81 -19.84
CA ASP A 630 -7.17 -16.68 -18.84
C ASP A 630 -5.77 -17.04 -19.38
N PRO A 631 -4.65 -16.74 -18.69
CA PRO A 631 -3.34 -17.21 -19.13
C PRO A 631 -3.15 -18.73 -18.94
N TRP A 632 -4.22 -19.45 -18.54
CA TRP A 632 -4.25 -20.89 -18.34
C TRP A 632 -5.44 -21.59 -19.04
N SER A 633 -6.01 -20.97 -20.08
CA SER A 633 -6.87 -21.66 -21.06
C SER A 633 -6.14 -21.93 -22.36
#